data_AF-A0A840WCE3-F1
#
_entry.id   AF-A0A840WCE3-F1
#
_cell.length_a   1.000
_cell.length_b   1.000
_cell.length_c   1.000
_cell.angle_alpha   90.00
_cell.angle_beta   90.00
_cell.angle_gamma   90.00
#
_symmetry.space_group_name_H-M   'P 1'
#
loop_
_entity.id
_entity.type
_entity.pdbx_description
1 polymer ?
#
loop_
_entity_poly.entity_id
_entity_poly.type
_entity_poly.pdbx_seq_one_letter_code
_entity_poly.pdbx_strand_id
1 'polypeptide(L)'
;MNDVHIPKPILPQEWDKIDTSVDNEDPQILSSEQFARYCVTIRDLLRAAGLSVQDFDKETPDFLIVDDDDLSMKVQLASDRLANIEITLGEEMAEAFNTVQIASRLVRLFELGRGFRDASTGID
;
A
#
# COMPACT_ATOMS: atom_id res chain seq x y z
N MET A 1 10.46 6.62 24.73
CA MET A 1 10.80 5.95 23.47
C MET A 1 9.50 5.40 22.93
N ASN A 2 8.94 5.97 21.87
CA ASN A 2 7.77 5.40 21.23
C ASN A 2 8.26 4.18 20.45
N ASP A 3 7.90 3.00 20.93
CA ASP A 3 8.12 1.75 20.21
C ASP A 3 7.28 1.84 18.93
N VAL A 4 7.92 2.20 17.82
CA VAL A 4 7.25 2.21 16.53
C VAL A 4 7.11 0.75 16.15
N HIS A 5 5.93 0.18 16.38
CA HIS A 5 5.62 -1.16 15.92
C HIS A 5 5.62 -1.12 14.40
N ILE A 6 6.73 -1.52 13.79
CA ILE A 6 6.82 -1.70 12.34
C ILE A 6 6.12 -3.02 12.03
N PRO A 7 5.09 -3.04 11.15
CA PRO A 7 4.51 -4.26 10.63
C PRO A 7 5.58 -5.24 10.13
N LYS A 8 5.28 -6.54 10.15
CA LYS A 8 6.19 -7.54 9.56
C LYS A 8 6.36 -7.24 8.06
N PRO A 9 7.53 -7.50 7.45
CA PRO A 9 7.72 -7.27 6.01
C PRO A 9 6.81 -8.17 5.14
N ILE A 10 6.43 -7.69 3.94
CA ILE A 10 5.77 -8.52 2.91
C ILE A 10 6.76 -9.54 2.38
N LEU A 11 6.59 -10.81 2.76
CA LEU A 11 7.31 -11.92 2.15
C LEU A 11 6.43 -12.58 1.07
N PRO A 12 6.98 -12.86 -0.13
CA PRO A 12 6.25 -13.60 -1.16
C PRO A 12 5.71 -14.94 -0.62
N GLN A 13 4.48 -15.28 -0.98
CA GLN A 13 3.79 -16.54 -0.67
C GLN A 13 3.44 -16.82 0.81
N GLU A 14 3.75 -15.93 1.77
CA GLU A 14 3.61 -16.25 3.20
C GLU A 14 2.95 -15.18 4.09
N TRP A 15 2.66 -13.96 3.62
CA TRP A 15 1.96 -12.99 4.47
C TRP A 15 0.50 -13.41 4.69
N ASP A 16 0.19 -13.85 5.91
CA ASP A 16 -1.15 -14.22 6.39
C ASP A 16 -1.87 -15.27 5.51
N LYS A 17 -1.10 -16.13 4.85
CA LYS A 17 -1.57 -17.15 3.90
C LYS A 17 -2.33 -16.59 2.70
N ILE A 18 -2.12 -15.31 2.38
CA ILE A 18 -2.68 -14.68 1.19
C ILE A 18 -1.97 -15.26 -0.04
N ASP A 19 -2.76 -15.64 -1.03
CA ASP A 19 -2.25 -16.19 -2.28
C ASP A 19 -1.65 -15.07 -3.16
N THR A 20 -0.32 -15.05 -3.24
CA THR A 20 0.46 -14.14 -4.10
C THR A 20 0.95 -14.82 -5.38
N SER A 21 0.35 -15.95 -5.77
CA SER A 21 0.76 -16.70 -6.97
C SER A 21 0.66 -15.91 -8.27
N VAL A 22 -0.20 -14.88 -8.31
CA VAL A 22 -0.37 -13.95 -9.43
C VAL A 22 0.93 -13.24 -9.84
N ASP A 23 1.90 -13.12 -8.92
CA ASP A 23 3.22 -12.54 -9.20
C ASP A 23 4.07 -13.42 -10.13
N ASN A 24 3.84 -14.74 -10.10
CA ASN A 24 4.56 -15.75 -10.88
C ASN A 24 3.88 -16.06 -12.22
N GLU A 25 2.74 -15.43 -12.50
CA GLU A 25 2.03 -15.63 -13.75
C GLU A 25 2.69 -14.83 -14.89
N ASP A 26 2.88 -15.48 -16.04
CA ASP A 26 3.07 -14.81 -17.34
C ASP A 26 1.68 -14.40 -17.88
N PRO A 27 1.55 -13.30 -18.66
CA PRO A 27 2.57 -12.35 -19.11
C PRO A 27 2.73 -11.14 -18.17
N GLN A 28 3.72 -10.28 -18.44
CA GLN A 28 3.93 -9.02 -17.71
C GLN A 28 2.71 -8.09 -17.73
N ILE A 29 1.90 -8.14 -18.79
CA ILE A 29 0.60 -7.46 -18.86
C ILE A 29 -0.48 -8.49 -18.54
N LEU A 30 -1.16 -8.31 -17.42
CA LEU A 30 -2.17 -9.21 -16.91
C LEU A 30 -3.43 -9.16 -17.79
N SER A 31 -4.01 -10.33 -18.07
CA SER A 31 -5.38 -10.42 -18.60
C SER A 31 -6.39 -9.87 -17.57
N SER A 32 -7.62 -9.58 -17.98
CA SER A 32 -8.64 -9.02 -17.07
C SER A 32 -8.90 -9.89 -15.84
N GLU A 33 -8.87 -11.22 -15.97
CA GLU A 33 -9.04 -12.15 -14.85
C GLU A 33 -7.83 -12.11 -13.90
N GLN A 34 -6.62 -12.12 -14.46
CA GLN A 34 -5.38 -12.02 -13.69
C GLN A 34 -5.27 -10.67 -12.97
N PHE A 35 -5.68 -9.59 -13.63
CA PHE A 35 -5.69 -8.25 -13.06
C PHE A 35 -6.70 -8.13 -11.91
N ALA A 36 -7.90 -8.70 -12.05
CA ALA A 36 -8.87 -8.74 -10.97
C ALA A 36 -8.34 -9.49 -9.74
N ARG A 37 -7.67 -10.63 -9.94
CA ARG A 37 -7.00 -11.36 -8.84
C ARG A 37 -5.87 -10.52 -8.23
N TYR A 38 -5.04 -9.89 -9.05
CA TYR A 38 -3.97 -9.01 -8.60
C TYR A 38 -4.49 -7.88 -7.70
N CYS A 39 -5.56 -7.18 -8.09
CA CYS A 39 -6.17 -6.15 -7.27
C CYS A 39 -6.69 -6.68 -5.92
N VAL A 40 -7.33 -7.86 -5.93
CA VAL A 40 -7.78 -8.53 -4.69
C VAL A 40 -6.60 -8.89 -3.79
N THR A 41 -5.53 -9.46 -4.33
CA THR A 41 -4.33 -9.81 -3.59
C THR A 41 -3.70 -8.57 -2.94
N ILE A 42 -3.53 -7.46 -3.66
CA ILE A 42 -2.99 -6.22 -3.10
C ILE A 42 -3.87 -5.69 -1.95
N ARG A 43 -5.19 -5.67 -2.13
CA ARG A 43 -6.13 -5.25 -1.08
C ARG A 43 -5.97 -6.09 0.18
N ASP A 44 -5.96 -7.41 0.02
CA ASP A 44 -5.92 -8.34 1.12
C ASP A 44 -4.58 -8.22 1.88
N LEU A 45 -3.47 -8.01 1.16
CA LEU A 45 -2.16 -7.72 1.75
C LEU A 45 -2.17 -6.42 2.57
N LEU A 46 -2.75 -5.34 2.04
CA LEU A 46 -2.86 -4.06 2.76
C LEU A 46 -3.73 -4.21 4.02
N ARG A 47 -4.83 -4.97 3.96
CA ARG A 47 -5.66 -5.28 5.13
C ARG A 47 -4.91 -6.12 6.17
N ALA A 48 -4.18 -7.15 5.74
CA ALA A 48 -3.36 -7.97 6.62
C ALA A 48 -2.19 -7.19 7.27
N ALA A 49 -1.75 -6.10 6.62
CA ALA A 49 -0.81 -5.14 7.20
C ALA A 49 -1.47 -4.20 8.23
N GLY A 50 -2.78 -4.32 8.47
CA GLY A 50 -3.53 -3.54 9.45
C GLY A 50 -4.11 -2.24 8.90
N LEU A 51 -4.05 -2.00 7.59
CA LEU A 51 -4.62 -0.79 6.98
C LEU A 51 -6.13 -0.93 6.78
N SER A 52 -6.86 0.16 7.01
CA SER A 52 -8.28 0.25 6.71
C SER A 52 -8.47 0.56 5.23
N VAL A 53 -8.71 -0.51 4.46
CA VAL A 53 -8.88 -0.44 3.01
C VAL A 53 -10.36 -0.58 2.66
N GLN A 54 -10.93 0.42 1.99
CA GLN A 54 -12.29 0.37 1.48
C GLN A 54 -12.43 -0.74 0.42
N ASP A 55 -13.58 -1.40 0.39
CA ASP A 55 -13.87 -2.36 -0.69
C ASP A 55 -13.97 -1.63 -2.03
N PHE A 56 -13.36 -2.22 -3.06
CA PHE A 56 -13.51 -1.75 -4.43
C PHE A 56 -14.97 -1.76 -4.86
N ASP A 57 -15.33 -0.83 -5.74
CA ASP A 57 -16.48 -1.06 -6.60
C ASP A 57 -16.16 -2.23 -7.54
N LYS A 58 -17.12 -3.15 -7.71
CA LYS A 58 -16.97 -4.27 -8.65
C LYS A 58 -16.80 -3.79 -10.09
N GLU A 59 -17.25 -2.57 -10.39
CA GLU A 59 -17.08 -1.94 -11.70
C GLU A 59 -15.69 -1.31 -11.89
N THR A 60 -14.99 -0.96 -10.81
CA THR A 60 -13.65 -0.35 -10.83
C THR A 60 -12.69 -1.01 -9.83
N PRO A 61 -12.35 -2.30 -10.05
CA PRO A 61 -11.49 -3.06 -9.15
C PRO A 61 -10.03 -2.56 -9.13
N ASP A 62 -9.67 -1.57 -9.94
CA ASP A 62 -8.35 -0.97 -9.98
C ASP A 62 -8.11 0.12 -8.91
N PHE A 63 -9.16 0.58 -8.21
CA PHE A 63 -9.04 1.68 -7.24
C PHE A 63 -9.20 1.28 -5.78
N LEU A 64 -8.12 1.40 -5.01
CA LEU A 64 -8.12 1.26 -3.56
C LEU A 64 -8.18 2.63 -2.89
N ILE A 65 -9.02 2.75 -1.86
CA ILE A 65 -8.96 3.85 -0.91
C ILE A 65 -8.51 3.27 0.42
N VAL A 66 -7.44 3.83 0.95
CA VAL A 66 -6.90 3.50 2.27
C VAL A 66 -7.05 4.74 3.13
N ASP A 67 -7.78 4.63 4.23
CA ASP A 67 -7.97 5.73 5.17
C ASP A 67 -7.33 5.38 6.51
N ASP A 68 -6.51 6.28 7.00
CA ASP A 68 -6.00 6.35 8.36
C ASP A 68 -6.33 7.75 8.86
N ASP A 69 -6.68 7.95 10.13
CA ASP A 69 -7.34 9.17 10.63
C ASP A 69 -6.74 10.49 10.08
N ASP A 70 -5.40 10.56 9.99
CA ASP A 70 -4.62 11.72 9.52
C ASP A 70 -4.16 11.65 8.04
N LEU A 71 -4.42 10.55 7.34
CA LEU A 71 -3.89 10.23 6.01
C LEU A 71 -4.89 9.41 5.18
N SER A 72 -5.33 9.96 4.07
CA SER A 72 -6.03 9.20 3.04
C SER A 72 -5.07 8.91 1.88
N MET A 73 -5.09 7.69 1.36
CA MET A 73 -4.30 7.27 0.20
C MET A 73 -5.21 6.61 -0.82
N LYS A 74 -5.18 7.12 -2.04
CA LYS A 74 -5.86 6.53 -3.19
C LYS A 74 -4.82 5.83 -4.07
N VAL A 75 -4.99 4.53 -4.29
CA VAL A 75 -4.10 3.73 -5.15
C VAL A 75 -4.88 3.30 -6.37
N GLN A 76 -4.38 3.61 -7.55
CA GLN A 76 -4.86 3.08 -8.82
C GLN A 76 -3.86 2.06 -9.34
N LEU A 77 -4.30 0.82 -9.51
CA LEU A 77 -3.51 -0.28 -10.04
C LEU A 77 -3.66 -0.36 -11.56
N ALA A 78 -2.63 -0.84 -12.24
CA ALA A 78 -2.64 -1.07 -13.68
C ALA A 78 -2.28 -2.54 -13.99
N SER A 79 -2.73 -3.03 -15.15
CA SER A 79 -2.53 -4.42 -15.56
C SER A 79 -1.07 -4.76 -15.89
N ASP A 80 -0.22 -3.76 -16.07
CA ASP A 80 1.24 -3.91 -16.19
C ASP A 80 1.96 -3.92 -14.83
N ARG A 81 1.21 -4.09 -13.74
CA ARG A 81 1.68 -4.11 -12.33
C ARG A 81 2.24 -2.77 -11.86
N LEU A 82 1.99 -1.67 -12.58
CA LEU A 82 2.24 -0.34 -12.06
C LEU A 82 1.13 0.10 -11.10
N ALA A 83 1.45 1.05 -10.23
CA ALA A 83 0.51 1.68 -9.34
C ALA A 83 0.73 3.20 -9.35
N ASN A 84 -0.36 3.96 -9.48
CA ASN A 84 -0.38 5.38 -9.21
C ASN A 84 -0.94 5.61 -7.81
N ILE A 85 -0.26 6.43 -7.01
CA ILE A 85 -0.62 6.66 -5.60
C ILE A 85 -0.78 8.15 -5.38
N GLU A 86 -1.97 8.55 -4.95
CA GLU A 86 -2.28 9.89 -4.48
C GLU A 86 -2.42 9.85 -2.96
N ILE A 87 -1.69 10.73 -2.26
CA ILE A 87 -1.70 10.81 -0.80
C ILE A 87 -2.27 12.17 -0.40
N THR A 88 -3.30 12.15 0.43
CA THR A 88 -3.92 13.31 1.05
C THR A 88 -3.70 13.23 2.55
N LEU A 89 -3.25 14.33 3.17
CA LEU A 89 -3.15 14.42 4.62
C LEU A 89 -4.46 15.05 5.14
N GLY A 90 -5.16 14.33 6.03
CA GLY A 90 -6.50 14.66 6.52
C GLY A 90 -6.53 15.86 7.46
N GLU A 91 -7.63 16.62 7.40
CA GLU A 91 -7.88 17.85 8.18
C GLU A 91 -8.34 17.58 9.62
N GLU A 92 -7.42 17.36 10.56
CA GLU A 92 -7.46 18.07 11.86
C GLU A 92 -6.40 19.18 11.85
N MET A 93 -6.35 19.94 10.74
CA MET A 93 -5.29 20.89 10.41
C MET A 93 -5.64 22.34 10.75
N ALA A 94 -6.31 22.57 11.89
CA ALA A 94 -6.78 23.89 12.32
C ALA A 94 -5.64 24.87 12.71
N GLU A 95 -4.40 24.40 12.84
CA GLU A 95 -3.24 25.24 13.14
C GLU A 95 -2.24 25.21 11.98
N ALA A 96 -1.85 26.39 11.49
CA ALA A 96 -0.99 26.58 10.34
C ALA A 96 0.27 25.70 10.41
N PHE A 97 0.36 24.69 9.55
CA PHE A 97 1.55 23.86 9.44
C PHE A 97 2.73 24.71 9.00
N ASN A 98 3.87 24.52 9.67
CA ASN A 98 5.13 24.95 9.09
C ASN A 98 5.52 23.92 8.00
N THR A 99 6.16 24.38 6.93
CA THR A 99 6.61 23.54 5.80
C THR A 99 7.48 22.35 6.26
N VAL A 100 8.14 22.48 7.42
CA VAL A 100 8.98 21.44 8.02
C VAL A 100 8.16 20.24 8.48
N GLN A 101 6.96 20.44 9.04
CA GLN A 101 6.10 19.35 9.50
C GLN A 101 5.58 18.50 8.34
N ILE A 102 5.13 19.13 7.25
CA ILE A 102 4.70 18.42 6.03
C ILE A 102 5.89 17.63 5.45
N ALA A 103 7.04 18.28 5.29
CA ALA A 103 8.25 17.61 4.79
C ALA A 103 8.66 16.43 5.68
N SER A 104 8.59 16.58 7.00
CA SER A 104 8.93 15.52 7.96
C SER A 104 7.99 14.32 7.86
N ARG A 105 6.67 14.56 7.67
CA ARG A 105 5.69 13.49 7.45
C ARG A 105 5.98 12.73 6.16
N LEU A 106 6.24 13.44 5.06
CA LEU A 106 6.60 12.82 3.78
C LEU A 106 7.91 12.02 3.88
N VAL A 107 8.97 12.59 4.46
CA VAL A 107 10.25 11.89 4.66
C VAL A 107 10.06 10.59 5.44
N ARG A 108 9.26 10.63 6.52
CA ARG A 108 8.97 9.44 7.33
C ARG A 108 8.25 8.36 6.54
N LEU A 109 7.30 8.71 5.67
CA LEU A 109 6.62 7.74 4.80
C LEU A 109 7.62 7.04 3.86
N PHE A 110 8.53 7.80 3.24
CA PHE A 110 9.57 7.22 2.38
C PHE A 110 10.61 6.40 3.15
N GLU A 111 10.98 6.79 4.37
CA GLU A 111 11.87 6.01 5.24
C GLU A 111 11.27 4.66 5.62
N LEU A 112 10.00 4.64 6.03
CA LEU A 112 9.30 3.40 6.34
C LEU A 112 9.19 2.51 5.10
N GLY A 113 8.80 3.08 3.95
CA GLY A 113 8.72 2.33 2.69
C GLY A 113 10.05 1.69 2.28
N ARG A 114 11.17 2.39 2.48
CA ARG A 114 12.51 1.81 2.24
C ARG A 114 12.81 0.67 3.21
N GLY A 115 12.56 0.87 4.51
CA GLY A 115 12.78 -0.17 5.53
C GLY A 115 12.02 -1.46 5.22
N PHE A 116 10.76 -1.36 4.77
CA PHE A 116 9.98 -2.53 4.37
C PHE A 116 10.55 -3.27 3.16
N ARG A 117 10.98 -2.53 2.12
CA ARG A 117 11.57 -3.11 0.91
C ARG A 117 12.91 -3.78 1.21
N ASP A 118 13.74 -3.17 2.04
CA ASP A 118 15.06 -3.69 2.35
C ASP A 118 14.92 -4.98 3.19
N ALA A 119 13.97 -4.99 4.14
CA ALA A 119 13.60 -6.19 4.91
C ALA A 119 12.99 -7.33 4.06
N SER A 120 12.25 -7.02 3.00
CA SER A 120 11.69 -8.04 2.09
C SER A 120 12.71 -8.58 1.07
N THR A 121 13.81 -7.87 0.83
CA THR A 121 14.87 -8.28 -0.10
C THR A 121 16.08 -8.91 0.60
N GLY A 122 16.11 -8.91 1.93
CA GLY A 122 17.19 -9.52 2.72
C GLY A 122 18.54 -8.80 2.58
N ILE A 123 18.52 -7.51 2.21
CA ILE A 123 19.70 -6.67 2.13
C ILE A 123 19.77 -5.87 3.43
N ASP A 124 20.58 -6.34 4.38
CA ASP A 124 21.01 -5.59 5.57
C ASP A 124 21.92 -4.41 5.20
#